data_AF-A0A7S2VIM7-F1
#
_entry.id   AF-A0A7S2VIM7-F1
#
_cell.length_a   1.000
_cell.length_b   1.000
_cell.length_c   1.000
_cell.angle_alpha   90.00
_cell.angle_beta   90.00
_cell.angle_gamma   90.00
#
_symmetry.space_group_name_H-M   'P 1'
#
loop_
_entity.id
_entity.type
_entity.pdbx_description
1 polymer ?
#
loop_
_entity_poly.entity_id
_entity_poly.type
_entity_poly.pdbx_seq_one_letter_code
_entity_poly.pdbx_strand_id
1 'polypeptide(L)'
;QTCGDHGLPSKDMMQAGYAPQWGKQGRDDLGVMARLGANAVRLYHSLGLDSSDDHGAFLDGAQAAGLNVMPGYHTEMANLKGKCTDFDCFDAWKQATLKGFDAGFKTGDAWHPAVSALILLNEPDFFESSAKCKPAGAWCRVKAVVSALDGVLAAEEEAGVAAGRVRLTATWSFAIRGSIDGEVTGPGIFGFQDMV
;
A
#
# COMPACT_ATOMS: atom_id res chain seq x y z
N GLN A 1 31.10 -7.88 2.43
CA GLN A 1 31.56 -7.53 1.08
C GLN A 1 30.43 -7.74 0.10
N THR A 2 30.56 -7.22 -1.13
CA THR A 2 29.61 -7.27 -2.27
C THR A 2 28.26 -6.57 -2.04
N CYS A 3 27.70 -5.83 -3.00
CA CYS A 3 28.21 -5.44 -4.34
C CYS A 3 28.74 -3.99 -4.33
N GLY A 4 29.55 -3.61 -5.32
CA GLY A 4 30.31 -2.35 -5.30
C GLY A 4 29.47 -1.10 -5.52
N ASP A 5 29.69 -0.11 -4.66
CA ASP A 5 29.43 1.35 -4.72
C ASP A 5 28.07 1.88 -5.24
N HIS A 6 27.13 1.01 -5.55
CA HIS A 6 25.77 1.34 -5.97
C HIS A 6 24.77 0.59 -5.10
N GLY A 7 23.81 1.33 -4.53
CA GLY A 7 22.75 0.75 -3.71
C GLY A 7 21.84 -0.20 -4.50
N LEU A 8 21.13 -1.09 -3.81
CA LEU A 8 20.07 -1.87 -4.43
C LEU A 8 19.01 -0.92 -4.99
N PRO A 9 18.51 -1.12 -6.23
CA PRO A 9 17.44 -0.31 -6.78
C PRO A 9 16.22 -0.26 -5.85
N SER A 10 15.62 0.92 -5.71
CA SER A 10 14.40 1.10 -4.94
C SER A 10 13.28 0.21 -5.50
N LYS A 11 12.49 -0.40 -4.61
CA LYS A 11 11.41 -1.31 -5.00
C LYS A 11 10.13 -0.60 -5.45
N ASP A 12 10.08 0.73 -5.32
CA ASP A 12 8.94 1.53 -5.74
C ASP A 12 8.96 1.74 -7.25
N MET A 13 8.15 0.96 -7.97
CA MET A 13 8.12 0.99 -9.43
C MET A 13 7.52 2.27 -10.04
N MET A 14 6.95 3.16 -9.23
CA MET A 14 6.31 4.40 -9.71
C MET A 14 7.30 5.55 -9.96
N GLN A 15 8.46 5.56 -9.30
CA GLN A 15 9.42 6.66 -9.41
C GLN A 15 9.86 6.97 -10.86
N ALA A 16 10.18 8.24 -11.13
CA ALA A 16 10.65 8.69 -12.44
C ALA A 16 11.87 7.91 -13.00
N GLY A 17 12.73 7.35 -12.14
CA GLY A 17 13.83 6.48 -12.54
C GLY A 17 13.42 5.22 -13.32
N TYR A 18 12.17 4.76 -13.18
CA TYR A 18 11.62 3.65 -13.94
C TYR A 18 10.76 4.07 -15.15
N ALA A 19 10.67 5.37 -15.47
CA ALA A 19 9.95 5.85 -16.65
C ALA A 19 10.36 5.21 -18.00
N PRO A 20 11.63 4.79 -18.24
CA PRO A 20 11.99 4.01 -19.43
C PRO A 20 11.28 2.65 -19.56
N GLN A 21 10.67 2.14 -18.49
CA GLN A 21 9.84 0.93 -18.50
C GLN A 21 8.35 1.28 -18.69
N TRP A 22 7.77 2.02 -17.74
CA TRP A 22 6.32 2.25 -17.73
C TRP A 22 5.85 3.34 -18.70
N GLY A 23 6.72 4.28 -19.08
CA GLY A 23 6.40 5.45 -19.89
C GLY A 23 6.39 5.17 -21.40
N LYS A 24 5.55 5.94 -22.12
CA LYS A 24 5.30 5.82 -23.56
C LYS A 24 6.52 6.11 -24.45
N GLN A 25 7.50 6.83 -23.93
CA GLN A 25 8.79 7.12 -24.57
C GLN A 25 9.81 5.96 -24.42
N GLY A 26 9.51 4.98 -23.56
CA GLY A 26 10.33 3.79 -23.30
C GLY A 26 9.63 2.51 -23.77
N ARG A 27 9.51 1.53 -22.88
CA ARG A 27 8.85 0.24 -23.16
C ARG A 27 7.32 0.31 -23.22
N ASP A 28 6.72 1.43 -22.77
CA ASP A 28 5.27 1.68 -22.77
C ASP A 28 4.48 0.61 -22.00
N ASP A 29 4.98 0.09 -20.86
CA ASP A 29 4.32 -1.02 -20.15
C ASP A 29 2.86 -0.72 -19.80
N LEU A 30 2.53 0.52 -19.43
CA LEU A 30 1.15 0.92 -19.12
C LEU A 30 0.26 0.84 -20.37
N GLY A 31 0.76 1.30 -21.53
CA GLY A 31 0.08 1.13 -22.81
C GLY A 31 0.00 -0.33 -23.25
N VAL A 32 1.01 -1.16 -22.96
CA VAL A 32 1.00 -2.61 -23.24
C VAL A 32 -0.06 -3.31 -22.37
N MET A 33 -0.08 -3.04 -21.06
CA MET A 33 -1.08 -3.58 -20.13
C MET A 33 -2.51 -3.25 -20.58
N ALA A 34 -2.77 -1.98 -20.92
CA ALA A 34 -4.08 -1.56 -21.44
C ALA A 34 -4.45 -2.26 -22.77
N ARG A 35 -3.49 -2.40 -23.71
CA ARG A 35 -3.70 -3.13 -24.98
C ARG A 35 -3.91 -4.64 -24.79
N LEU A 36 -3.43 -5.22 -23.69
CA LEU A 36 -3.69 -6.60 -23.29
C LEU A 36 -5.00 -6.78 -22.50
N GLY A 37 -5.77 -5.70 -22.30
CA GLY A 37 -7.07 -5.74 -21.63
C GLY A 37 -7.01 -5.60 -20.10
N ALA A 38 -5.87 -5.21 -19.52
CA ALA A 38 -5.83 -4.81 -18.12
C ALA A 38 -6.62 -3.50 -17.92
N ASN A 39 -7.35 -3.43 -16.81
CA ASN A 39 -8.08 -2.23 -16.37
C ASN A 39 -7.47 -1.57 -15.12
N ALA A 40 -6.49 -2.23 -14.50
CA ALA A 40 -5.80 -1.76 -13.31
C ALA A 40 -4.39 -2.35 -13.18
N VAL A 41 -3.52 -1.66 -12.44
CA VAL A 41 -2.19 -2.14 -12.01
C VAL A 41 -2.08 -2.09 -10.48
N ARG A 42 -1.64 -3.19 -9.85
CA ARG A 42 -1.32 -3.24 -8.42
C ARG A 42 0.18 -3.06 -8.22
N LEU A 43 0.56 -2.19 -7.30
CA LEU A 43 1.95 -1.84 -7.01
C LEU A 43 2.26 -2.04 -5.52
N TYR A 44 3.55 -2.12 -5.20
CA TYR A 44 4.05 -2.41 -3.86
C TYR A 44 5.08 -1.36 -3.47
N HIS A 45 5.11 -1.01 -2.18
CA HIS A 45 6.09 -0.09 -1.58
C HIS A 45 6.02 1.37 -2.08
N SER A 46 4.91 1.77 -2.71
CA SER A 46 4.72 3.11 -3.29
C SER A 46 4.33 4.19 -2.27
N LEU A 47 3.99 3.81 -1.04
CA LEU A 47 3.85 4.73 0.09
C LEU A 47 4.64 4.22 1.30
N GLY A 48 5.28 5.12 2.05
CA GLY A 48 6.10 4.78 3.22
C GLY A 48 7.61 4.78 2.95
N LEU A 49 8.39 4.23 3.89
CA LEU A 49 9.88 4.30 3.92
C LEU A 49 10.48 5.72 3.75
N ASP A 50 9.70 6.76 4.06
CA ASP A 50 10.07 8.15 3.82
C ASP A 50 10.40 8.46 2.33
N SER A 51 9.81 7.70 1.39
CA SER A 51 9.87 7.99 -0.05
C SER A 51 9.36 9.41 -0.32
N SER A 52 10.12 10.14 -1.14
CA SER A 52 9.81 11.49 -1.63
C SER A 52 10.07 11.62 -3.14
N ASP A 53 10.06 10.49 -3.84
CA ASP A 53 10.13 10.45 -5.31
C ASP A 53 8.77 10.87 -5.89
N ASP A 54 8.75 11.63 -6.99
CA ASP A 54 7.50 11.99 -7.66
C ASP A 54 6.84 10.76 -8.32
N HIS A 55 5.55 10.59 -8.02
CA HIS A 55 4.68 9.56 -8.57
C HIS A 55 3.66 10.11 -9.58
N GLY A 56 3.51 11.44 -9.67
CA GLY A 56 2.53 12.10 -10.53
C GLY A 56 2.68 11.67 -11.99
N ALA A 57 3.91 11.67 -12.52
CA ALA A 57 4.16 11.25 -13.91
C ALA A 57 3.76 9.79 -14.21
N PHE A 58 3.82 8.87 -13.23
CA PHE A 58 3.31 7.50 -13.38
C PHE A 58 1.78 7.50 -13.38
N LEU A 59 1.18 8.24 -12.44
CA LEU A 59 -0.27 8.30 -12.24
C LEU A 59 -0.98 8.94 -13.45
N ASP A 60 -0.43 10.02 -14.01
CA ASP A 60 -0.82 10.62 -15.29
C ASP A 60 -0.71 9.61 -16.43
N GLY A 61 0.41 8.88 -16.52
CA GLY A 61 0.64 7.86 -17.54
C GLY A 61 -0.38 6.72 -17.48
N ALA A 62 -0.72 6.26 -16.28
CA ALA A 62 -1.74 5.23 -16.06
C ALA A 62 -3.14 5.74 -16.42
N GLN A 63 -3.49 6.95 -15.99
CA GLN A 63 -4.76 7.60 -16.32
C GLN A 63 -4.94 7.81 -17.84
N ALA A 64 -3.88 8.25 -18.53
CA ALA A 64 -3.86 8.40 -19.99
C ALA A 64 -3.93 7.05 -20.74
N ALA A 65 -3.50 5.95 -20.12
CA ALA A 65 -3.68 4.59 -20.61
C ALA A 65 -5.06 3.98 -20.27
N GLY A 66 -5.91 4.67 -19.49
CA GLY A 66 -7.19 4.16 -19.00
C GLY A 66 -7.05 3.13 -17.86
N LEU A 67 -5.88 3.04 -17.23
CA LEU A 67 -5.60 2.13 -16.13
C LEU A 67 -5.89 2.79 -14.77
N ASN A 68 -6.56 2.03 -13.91
CA ASN A 68 -6.63 2.33 -12.49
C ASN A 68 -5.31 1.94 -11.80
N VAL A 69 -4.89 2.67 -10.77
CA VAL A 69 -3.71 2.33 -9.96
C VAL A 69 -4.15 1.91 -8.56
N MET A 70 -3.60 0.79 -8.10
CA MET A 70 -3.74 0.30 -6.74
C MET A 70 -2.38 0.33 -6.04
N PRO A 71 -1.94 1.49 -5.52
CA PRO A 71 -0.67 1.61 -4.83
C PRO A 71 -0.73 0.91 -3.46
N GLY A 72 0.38 0.29 -3.06
CA GLY A 72 0.49 -0.43 -1.80
C GLY A 72 1.52 0.18 -0.86
N TYR A 73 1.17 0.34 0.40
CA TYR A 73 2.09 0.80 1.43
C TYR A 73 3.22 -0.21 1.65
N HIS A 74 4.40 0.27 2.05
CA HIS A 74 5.53 -0.58 2.40
C HIS A 74 5.23 -1.37 3.69
N THR A 75 4.65 -2.55 3.54
CA THR A 75 4.09 -3.34 4.64
C THR A 75 5.10 -3.68 5.74
N GLU A 76 6.38 -3.92 5.41
CA GLU A 76 7.42 -4.17 6.43
C GLU A 76 7.74 -2.96 7.31
N MET A 77 7.22 -1.77 7.00
CA MET A 77 7.21 -0.64 7.93
C MET A 77 6.48 -1.01 9.23
N ALA A 78 5.53 -1.94 9.18
CA ALA A 78 4.87 -2.49 10.35
C ALA A 78 5.80 -3.33 11.24
N ASN A 79 6.93 -3.83 10.75
CA ASN A 79 7.93 -4.59 11.52
C ASN A 79 9.16 -3.74 11.92
N LEU A 80 9.29 -2.50 11.45
CA LEU A 80 10.43 -1.63 11.80
C LEU A 80 10.39 -1.16 13.25
N LYS A 81 11.54 -1.16 13.93
CA LYS A 81 11.68 -0.65 15.29
C LYS A 81 11.31 0.83 15.37
N GLY A 82 10.32 1.16 16.20
CA GLY A 82 9.80 2.54 16.34
C GLY A 82 8.71 2.90 15.34
N LYS A 83 8.22 1.94 14.56
CA LYS A 83 6.97 2.03 13.77
C LYS A 83 6.05 0.89 14.23
N CYS A 84 4.74 1.09 14.17
CA CYS A 84 3.72 0.12 14.57
C CYS A 84 4.00 -0.61 15.91
N THR A 85 4.20 0.18 16.98
CA THR A 85 4.38 -0.31 18.36
C THR A 85 3.19 -1.18 18.76
N ASP A 86 3.42 -2.42 19.18
CA ASP A 86 2.36 -3.41 19.45
C ASP A 86 1.29 -3.45 18.34
N PHE A 87 1.76 -3.37 17.08
CA PHE A 87 0.97 -3.30 15.84
C PHE A 87 -0.01 -2.13 15.72
N ASP A 88 0.24 -1.02 16.42
CA ASP A 88 -0.47 0.25 16.27
C ASP A 88 0.09 1.11 15.13
N CYS A 89 -0.45 0.94 13.93
CA CYS A 89 0.07 1.52 12.71
C CYS A 89 -0.43 2.93 12.37
N PHE A 90 -1.27 3.55 13.21
CA PHE A 90 -1.89 4.86 12.98
C PHE A 90 -0.92 5.93 12.49
N ASP A 91 0.06 6.33 13.31
CA ASP A 91 1.02 7.38 12.95
C ASP A 91 1.87 7.01 11.73
N ALA A 92 2.20 5.73 11.58
CA ALA A 92 3.07 5.24 10.51
C ALA A 92 2.37 5.32 9.14
N TRP A 93 1.07 4.96 9.08
CA TRP A 93 0.27 5.07 7.86
C TRP A 93 -0.19 6.51 7.60
N LYS A 94 -0.55 7.27 8.63
CA LYS A 94 -0.88 8.70 8.51
C LYS A 94 0.26 9.48 7.86
N GLN A 95 1.47 9.37 8.41
CA GLN A 95 2.65 10.07 7.88
C GLN A 95 3.07 9.58 6.49
N ALA A 96 2.88 8.28 6.17
CA ALA A 96 3.12 7.78 4.82
C ALA A 96 2.10 8.29 3.79
N THR A 97 0.85 8.51 4.21
CA THR A 97 -0.23 9.04 3.36
C THR A 97 -0.02 10.51 3.06
N LEU A 98 0.29 11.32 4.09
CA LEU A 98 0.60 12.75 3.93
C LEU A 98 1.78 12.97 2.98
N LYS A 99 2.88 12.22 3.16
CA LYS A 99 4.01 12.25 2.21
C LYS A 99 3.63 11.80 0.80
N GLY A 100 2.73 10.82 0.68
CA GLY A 100 2.18 10.42 -0.61
C GLY A 100 1.44 11.55 -1.32
N PHE A 101 0.67 12.37 -0.59
CA PHE A 101 0.02 13.55 -1.16
C PHE A 101 1.02 14.58 -1.69
N ASP A 102 2.11 14.84 -0.96
CA ASP A 102 3.21 15.71 -1.42
C ASP A 102 3.96 15.10 -2.63
N ALA A 103 4.02 13.77 -2.72
CA ALA A 103 4.65 12.99 -3.80
C ALA A 103 3.75 12.74 -5.03
N GLY A 104 2.62 13.44 -5.15
CA GLY A 104 1.77 13.42 -6.35
C GLY A 104 0.56 12.47 -6.30
N PHE A 105 0.32 11.76 -5.19
CA PHE A 105 -0.96 11.02 -5.01
C PHE A 105 -2.18 11.92 -4.77
N LYS A 106 -2.00 13.25 -4.66
CA LYS A 106 -3.05 14.25 -4.49
C LYS A 106 -3.15 15.17 -5.70
N THR A 107 -4.37 15.58 -6.05
CA THR A 107 -4.65 16.57 -7.10
C THR A 107 -5.77 17.49 -6.62
N GLY A 108 -5.42 18.75 -6.31
CA GLY A 108 -6.36 19.69 -5.69
C GLY A 108 -6.76 19.25 -4.28
N ASP A 109 -8.05 19.04 -4.05
CA ASP A 109 -8.69 18.56 -2.82
C ASP A 109 -9.09 17.07 -2.90
N ALA A 110 -8.54 16.31 -3.87
CA ALA A 110 -8.84 14.90 -4.09
C ALA A 110 -7.57 14.04 -4.22
N TRP A 111 -7.73 12.72 -4.08
CA TRP A 111 -6.75 11.76 -4.58
C TRP A 111 -6.58 11.90 -6.10
N HIS A 112 -5.37 11.65 -6.60
CA HIS A 112 -5.08 11.64 -8.04
C HIS A 112 -6.08 10.71 -8.78
N PRO A 113 -6.74 11.13 -9.87
CA PRO A 113 -7.93 10.42 -10.37
C PRO A 113 -7.68 8.98 -10.84
N ALA A 114 -6.45 8.64 -11.22
CA ALA A 114 -5.99 7.27 -11.48
C ALA A 114 -6.12 6.30 -10.27
N VAL A 115 -6.02 6.78 -9.03
CA VAL A 115 -6.03 5.93 -7.82
C VAL A 115 -7.44 5.37 -7.60
N SER A 116 -7.55 4.04 -7.51
CA SER A 116 -8.84 3.36 -7.31
C SER A 116 -8.96 2.66 -5.96
N ALA A 117 -7.87 2.07 -5.47
CA ALA A 117 -7.82 1.42 -4.16
C ALA A 117 -6.42 1.49 -3.53
N LEU A 118 -6.32 1.73 -2.23
CA LEU A 118 -5.05 1.58 -1.51
C LEU A 118 -4.93 0.18 -0.93
N ILE A 119 -3.77 -0.46 -1.14
CA ILE A 119 -3.41 -1.67 -0.41
C ILE A 119 -2.74 -1.28 0.90
N LEU A 120 -3.51 -1.22 1.98
CA LEU A 120 -3.06 -0.83 3.32
C LEU A 120 -1.92 -1.75 3.79
N LEU A 121 -2.12 -3.07 3.71
CA LEU A 121 -1.15 -4.09 4.13
C LEU A 121 -1.20 -5.29 3.17
N ASN A 122 -0.04 -5.86 2.86
CA ASN A 122 0.10 -7.11 2.13
C ASN A 122 0.45 -8.27 3.06
N GLU A 123 -0.45 -9.24 3.16
CA GLU A 123 -0.31 -10.48 3.93
C GLU A 123 0.01 -10.24 5.42
N PRO A 124 -0.76 -9.37 6.12
CA PRO A 124 -0.53 -9.08 7.54
C PRO A 124 -0.77 -10.31 8.44
N ASP A 125 -1.32 -11.41 7.93
CA ASP A 125 -1.39 -12.71 8.61
C ASP A 125 -0.02 -13.39 8.85
N PHE A 126 1.08 -12.84 8.31
CA PHE A 126 2.43 -13.19 8.75
C PHE A 126 2.85 -12.51 10.07
N PHE A 127 2.21 -11.38 10.43
CA PHE A 127 2.52 -10.61 11.65
C PHE A 127 2.27 -11.38 12.94
N GLU A 128 1.40 -12.38 12.89
CA GLU A 128 1.09 -13.31 14.00
C GLU A 128 2.33 -14.01 14.58
N SER A 129 3.38 -14.19 13.76
CA SER A 129 4.65 -14.81 14.16
C SER A 129 5.72 -13.83 14.66
N SER A 130 5.45 -12.51 14.58
CA SER A 130 6.41 -11.47 14.94
C SER A 130 6.61 -11.36 16.46
N ALA A 131 7.84 -11.23 16.94
CA ALA A 131 8.15 -11.18 18.37
C ALA A 131 7.56 -9.97 19.14
N LYS A 132 7.04 -8.96 18.43
CA LYS A 132 6.30 -7.82 18.98
C LYS A 132 4.77 -8.04 19.02
N CYS A 133 4.29 -9.19 18.58
CA CYS A 133 2.86 -9.49 18.53
C CYS A 133 2.32 -9.81 19.93
N LYS A 134 1.57 -8.87 20.52
CA LYS A 134 1.09 -8.94 21.91
C LYS A 134 -0.33 -8.36 22.07
N PRO A 135 -1.32 -9.15 22.55
CA PRO A 135 -1.31 -10.62 22.58
C PRO A 135 -0.99 -11.23 21.20
N ALA A 136 -0.53 -12.48 21.20
CA ALA A 136 -0.07 -13.17 19.99
C ALA A 136 -1.24 -13.57 19.05
N GLY A 137 -0.92 -13.87 17.79
CA GLY A 137 -1.91 -14.34 16.81
C GLY A 137 -2.76 -13.22 16.20
N ALA A 138 -4.04 -13.55 15.92
CA ALA A 138 -4.97 -12.75 15.12
C ALA A 138 -5.06 -11.26 15.51
N TRP A 139 -4.95 -10.95 16.80
CA TRP A 139 -4.94 -9.59 17.34
C TRP A 139 -4.02 -8.63 16.56
N CYS A 140 -2.82 -9.11 16.18
CA CYS A 140 -1.80 -8.28 15.54
C CYS A 140 -2.11 -7.96 14.07
N ARG A 141 -2.72 -8.89 13.34
CA ARG A 141 -3.11 -8.65 11.94
C ARG A 141 -4.33 -7.73 11.87
N VAL A 142 -5.31 -7.92 12.76
CA VAL A 142 -6.49 -7.05 12.85
C VAL A 142 -6.12 -5.65 13.31
N LYS A 143 -5.39 -5.51 14.43
CA LYS A 143 -4.98 -4.20 14.94
C LYS A 143 -4.14 -3.44 13.91
N ALA A 144 -3.23 -4.10 13.20
CA ALA A 144 -2.45 -3.47 12.14
C ALA A 144 -3.32 -2.94 11.01
N VAL A 145 -4.31 -3.70 10.51
CA VAL A 145 -5.21 -3.25 9.43
C VAL A 145 -6.11 -2.11 9.88
N VAL A 146 -6.73 -2.21 11.06
CA VAL A 146 -7.65 -1.17 11.59
C VAL A 146 -6.91 0.14 11.87
N SER A 147 -5.79 0.09 12.59
CA SER A 147 -5.01 1.31 12.87
C SER A 147 -4.34 1.89 11.61
N ALA A 148 -3.97 1.06 10.63
CA ALA A 148 -3.52 1.56 9.32
C ALA A 148 -4.65 2.28 8.55
N LEU A 149 -5.87 1.74 8.57
CA LEU A 149 -7.07 2.37 8.01
C LEU A 149 -7.34 3.73 8.68
N ASP A 150 -7.40 3.77 10.01
CA ASP A 150 -7.61 5.01 10.77
C ASP A 150 -6.54 6.05 10.48
N GLY A 151 -5.27 5.62 10.31
CA GLY A 151 -4.16 6.48 9.94
C GLY A 151 -4.32 7.11 8.55
N VAL A 152 -4.80 6.37 7.56
CA VAL A 152 -5.12 6.92 6.23
C VAL A 152 -6.26 7.93 6.30
N LEU A 153 -7.36 7.59 6.99
CA LEU A 153 -8.52 8.49 7.13
C LEU A 153 -8.13 9.81 7.84
N ALA A 154 -7.32 9.73 8.89
CA ALA A 154 -6.81 10.89 9.61
C ALA A 154 -5.77 11.71 8.81
N ALA A 155 -5.20 11.16 7.72
CA ALA A 155 -4.41 11.92 6.74
C ALA A 155 -5.30 12.56 5.68
N GLU A 156 -6.35 11.88 5.20
CA GLU A 156 -7.35 12.48 4.31
C GLU A 156 -7.98 13.73 4.96
N GLU A 157 -8.40 13.62 6.22
CA GLU A 157 -8.96 14.74 6.99
C GLU A 157 -7.96 15.89 7.16
N GLU A 158 -6.73 15.61 7.63
CA GLU A 158 -5.70 16.64 7.87
C GLU A 158 -5.25 17.34 6.56
N ALA A 159 -5.24 16.61 5.45
CA ALA A 159 -4.90 17.17 4.14
C ALA A 159 -6.11 17.83 3.43
N GLY A 160 -7.32 17.77 3.99
CA GLY A 160 -8.54 18.24 3.33
C GLY A 160 -8.85 17.50 2.03
N VAL A 161 -8.58 16.19 1.97
CA VAL A 161 -8.83 15.34 0.82
C VAL A 161 -10.21 14.69 0.92
N ALA A 162 -11.01 14.80 -0.15
CA ALA A 162 -12.36 14.26 -0.18
C ALA A 162 -12.39 12.71 -0.13
N ALA A 163 -12.90 12.18 0.99
CA ALA A 163 -13.04 10.75 1.24
C ALA A 163 -14.01 10.06 0.26
N GLY A 164 -13.88 8.73 0.14
CA GLY A 164 -14.83 7.87 -0.60
C GLY A 164 -14.60 7.74 -2.12
N ARG A 165 -13.70 8.54 -2.72
CA ARG A 165 -13.23 8.35 -4.11
C ARG A 165 -12.44 7.04 -4.28
N VAL A 166 -11.62 6.72 -3.28
CA VAL A 166 -10.69 5.58 -3.27
C VAL A 166 -11.22 4.49 -2.33
N ARG A 167 -10.99 3.22 -2.67
CA ARG A 167 -11.32 2.07 -1.82
C ARG A 167 -10.13 1.69 -0.95
N LEU A 168 -10.36 1.11 0.23
CA LEU A 168 -9.31 0.71 1.15
C LEU A 168 -9.38 -0.81 1.35
N THR A 169 -8.23 -1.49 1.30
CA THR A 169 -8.18 -2.96 1.40
C THR A 169 -6.86 -3.45 1.99
N ALA A 170 -6.88 -4.64 2.61
CA ALA A 170 -5.70 -5.43 2.95
C ALA A 170 -5.78 -6.76 2.21
N THR A 171 -4.67 -7.26 1.68
CA THR A 171 -4.66 -8.52 0.91
C THR A 171 -4.11 -9.64 1.77
N TRP A 172 -4.96 -10.56 2.20
CA TRP A 172 -4.59 -11.74 3.00
C TRP A 172 -3.84 -12.79 2.18
N SER A 173 -2.96 -13.56 2.81
CA SER A 173 -2.32 -14.70 2.16
C SER A 173 -3.28 -15.90 2.05
N PHE A 174 -2.90 -16.90 1.24
CA PHE A 174 -3.61 -18.19 1.19
C PHE A 174 -3.30 -19.13 2.37
N ALA A 175 -2.58 -18.67 3.39
CA ALA A 175 -2.30 -19.47 4.57
C ALA A 175 -3.57 -19.86 5.33
N ILE A 176 -3.55 -21.02 5.98
CA ILE A 176 -4.63 -21.45 6.87
C ILE A 176 -4.43 -20.77 8.23
N ARG A 177 -5.47 -20.09 8.71
CA ARG A 177 -5.59 -19.50 10.04
C ARG A 177 -7.02 -19.65 10.56
N GLY A 178 -7.20 -19.46 11.86
CA GLY A 178 -8.49 -19.12 12.45
C GLY A 178 -8.70 -17.60 12.51
N SER A 179 -9.94 -17.14 12.51
CA SER A 179 -10.32 -15.75 12.76
C SER A 179 -10.11 -15.35 14.23
N ILE A 180 -10.18 -14.04 14.52
CA ILE A 180 -9.96 -13.45 15.84
C ILE A 180 -11.04 -13.81 16.86
N ASP A 181 -12.26 -14.10 16.40
CA ASP A 181 -13.38 -14.63 17.18
C ASP A 181 -13.32 -16.16 17.35
N GLY A 182 -12.60 -16.86 16.48
CA GLY A 182 -12.51 -18.32 16.41
C GLY A 182 -13.60 -19.02 15.58
N GLU A 183 -14.55 -18.28 15.01
CA GLU A 183 -15.72 -18.82 14.30
C GLU A 183 -15.37 -19.42 12.91
N VAL A 184 -14.33 -18.88 12.25
CA VAL A 184 -13.92 -19.27 10.90
C VAL A 184 -12.49 -19.81 10.91
N THR A 185 -12.24 -20.91 10.20
CA THR A 185 -10.87 -21.40 9.94
C THR A 185 -10.74 -21.91 8.50
N GLY A 186 -9.70 -21.44 7.79
CA GLY A 186 -9.45 -21.84 6.41
C GLY A 186 -8.40 -20.97 5.70
N PRO A 187 -8.16 -21.21 4.39
CA PRO A 187 -7.21 -20.44 3.60
C PRO A 187 -7.80 -19.07 3.23
N GLY A 188 -7.19 -17.98 3.71
CA GLY A 188 -7.57 -16.58 3.43
C GLY A 188 -8.91 -16.09 4.00
N ILE A 189 -9.92 -16.96 4.12
CA ILE A 189 -11.30 -16.60 4.53
C ILE A 189 -11.39 -15.98 5.94
N PHE A 190 -10.47 -16.34 6.83
CA PHE A 190 -10.35 -15.76 8.18
C PHE A 190 -10.18 -14.23 8.12
N GLY A 191 -9.45 -13.71 7.13
CA GLY A 191 -9.16 -12.28 6.99
C GLY A 191 -10.37 -11.43 6.60
N PHE A 192 -11.43 -12.06 6.10
CA PHE A 192 -12.71 -11.40 5.83
C PHE A 192 -13.60 -11.40 7.08
N GLN A 193 -13.58 -12.48 7.87
CA GLN A 193 -14.25 -12.55 9.18
C GLN A 193 -13.60 -11.60 10.21
N ASP A 194 -12.29 -11.41 10.11
CA ASP A 194 -11.48 -10.51 10.96
C ASP A 194 -11.77 -9.01 10.77
N MET A 195 -12.69 -8.64 9.84
CA MET A 195 -12.90 -7.26 9.38
C MET A 195 -14.40 -6.87 9.26
N VAL A 196 -15.30 -7.56 9.95
CA VAL A 196 -16.76 -7.31 9.97
C VAL A 196 -17.31 -6.94 11.35
#